data_AF-A0A7Y9PIM8-F1
#
_entry.id   AF-A0A7Y9PIM8-F1
#
_cell.length_a   1.000
_cell.length_b   1.000
_cell.length_c   1.000
_cell.angle_alpha   90.00
_cell.angle_beta   90.00
_cell.angle_gamma   90.00
#
_symmetry.space_group_name_H-M   'P 1'
#
loop_
_entity.id
_entity.type
_entity.pdbx_description
1 polymer ?
#
loop_
_entity_poly.entity_id
_entity_poly.type
_entity_poly.pdbx_seq_one_letter_code
_entity_poly.pdbx_strand_id
1 'polypeptide(L)'
;MFREHGYEETTAAEIAAKAGVTERTFFRHFPDKREVLFDGDTAFIEALTTAVLNAPEALGPWDTLFFAFNTVKHMFVENRPFTEPRQHVIASSPALQERAAAKTRALIAAVESMLCARGLTVPQANLAAQMGMATLSHGVAAWFNDGSIDLGEHIVKAFQEARDLSSAKTAIAEEKLKESKPLRKSRTTLS
;
A
#
# COMPACT_ATOMS: atom_id res chain seq x y z
N MET A 1 4.89 9.25 23.74
CA MET A 1 3.67 10.04 23.97
C MET A 1 2.44 9.25 23.56
N PHE A 2 2.09 9.11 22.28
CA PHE A 2 0.94 8.25 21.88
C PHE A 2 1.12 6.77 22.26
N ARG A 3 2.33 6.22 22.15
CA ARG A 3 2.66 4.86 22.63
C ARG A 3 2.69 4.72 24.16
N GLU A 4 2.90 5.81 24.89
CA GLU A 4 3.14 5.80 26.34
C GLU A 4 1.87 6.08 27.15
N HIS A 5 1.00 6.96 26.65
CA HIS A 5 -0.22 7.43 27.33
C HIS A 5 -1.50 7.08 26.55
N GLY A 6 -1.38 6.48 25.36
CA GLY A 6 -2.54 6.26 24.47
C GLY A 6 -2.94 7.53 23.70
N TYR A 7 -3.60 7.33 22.56
CA TYR A 7 -4.02 8.43 21.68
C TYR A 7 -5.09 9.33 22.31
N GLU A 8 -6.06 8.72 23.00
CA GLU A 8 -7.20 9.44 23.58
C GLU A 8 -6.76 10.36 24.72
N GLU A 9 -5.83 9.90 25.58
CA GLU A 9 -5.35 10.68 26.74
C GLU A 9 -4.36 11.79 26.36
N THR A 10 -3.75 11.71 25.17
CA THR A 10 -2.82 12.73 24.69
C THR A 10 -3.57 13.92 24.10
N THR A 11 -3.33 15.15 24.56
CA THR A 11 -4.00 16.38 24.07
C THR A 11 -3.22 17.10 22.95
N ALA A 12 -3.90 17.96 22.18
CA ALA A 12 -3.24 18.81 21.17
C ALA A 12 -2.21 19.77 21.79
N ALA A 13 -2.51 20.31 22.98
CA ALA A 13 -1.60 21.13 23.75
C ALA A 13 -0.31 20.39 24.14
N GLU A 14 -0.40 19.14 24.58
CA GLU A 14 0.78 18.31 24.91
C GLU A 14 1.63 18.00 23.68
N ILE A 15 0.99 17.77 22.52
CA ILE A 15 1.70 17.59 21.25
C ILE A 15 2.44 18.87 20.86
N ALA A 16 1.76 20.02 20.94
CA ALA A 16 2.35 21.31 20.62
C ALA A 16 3.55 21.62 21.54
N ALA A 17 3.39 21.43 22.85
CA ALA A 17 4.44 21.63 23.84
C ALA A 17 5.65 20.74 23.55
N LYS A 18 5.43 19.46 23.22
CA LYS A 18 6.51 18.53 22.86
C LYS A 18 7.21 18.91 21.55
N ALA A 19 6.49 19.51 20.60
CA ALA A 19 7.03 20.01 19.35
C ALA A 19 7.67 21.41 19.47
N GLY A 20 7.70 22.01 20.67
CA GLY A 20 8.28 23.33 20.90
C GLY A 20 7.48 24.48 20.28
N VAL A 21 6.19 24.27 20.00
CA VAL A 21 5.29 25.27 19.40
C VAL A 21 4.09 25.56 20.30
N THR A 22 3.42 26.68 20.07
CA THR A 22 2.16 26.98 20.76
C THR A 22 1.01 26.16 20.21
N GLU A 23 -0.02 25.91 21.02
CA GLU A 23 -1.24 25.23 20.58
C GLU A 23 -1.93 25.95 19.40
N ARG A 24 -1.94 27.29 19.40
CA ARG A 24 -2.39 28.09 18.26
C ARG A 24 -1.57 27.80 16.98
N THR A 25 -0.27 27.61 17.12
CA THR A 25 0.61 27.26 15.99
C THR A 25 0.32 25.84 15.51
N PHE A 26 0.13 24.89 16.42
CA PHE A 26 -0.30 23.53 16.07
C PHE A 26 -1.60 23.53 15.26
N PHE A 27 -2.65 24.21 15.73
CA PHE A 27 -3.94 24.27 15.04
C PHE A 27 -3.92 25.02 13.71
N ARG A 28 -2.91 25.88 13.47
CA ARG A 28 -2.70 26.50 12.17
C ARG A 28 -2.24 25.49 11.11
N HIS A 29 -1.50 24.45 11.52
CA HIS A 29 -1.00 23.41 10.63
C HIS A 29 -1.93 22.19 10.59
N PHE A 30 -2.58 21.86 11.71
CA PHE A 30 -3.45 20.69 11.85
C PHE A 30 -4.82 21.11 12.39
N PRO A 31 -5.90 21.00 11.59
CA PRO A 31 -7.23 21.44 12.03
C PRO A 31 -7.74 20.65 13.24
N ASP A 32 -7.25 19.43 13.45
CA ASP A 32 -7.43 18.68 14.68
C ASP A 32 -6.26 17.72 14.97
N LYS A 33 -6.27 17.13 16.17
CA LYS A 33 -5.24 16.19 16.67
C LYS A 33 -5.06 14.95 15.80
N ARG A 34 -6.05 14.54 15.00
CA ARG A 34 -5.97 13.35 14.14
C ARG A 34 -5.08 13.64 12.95
N GLU A 35 -5.15 14.84 12.40
CA GLU A 35 -4.42 15.22 11.19
C GLU A 35 -2.90 15.17 11.34
N VAL A 36 -2.36 15.36 12.55
CA VAL A 36 -0.90 15.24 12.78
C VAL A 36 -0.38 13.83 12.45
N LEU A 37 -1.24 12.81 12.56
CA LEU A 37 -0.85 11.45 12.20
C LEU A 37 -0.77 11.31 10.68
N PHE A 38 -1.51 12.09 9.90
CA PHE A 38 -1.63 11.99 8.44
C PHE A 38 -0.83 13.08 7.70
N ASP A 39 0.17 13.68 8.35
CA ASP A 39 1.03 14.67 7.71
C ASP A 39 1.90 14.04 6.61
N GLY A 40 2.22 14.81 5.57
CA GLY A 40 3.04 14.37 4.44
C GLY A 40 2.29 13.76 3.25
N ASP A 41 0.96 13.60 3.32
CA ASP A 41 0.14 13.06 2.21
C ASP A 41 0.33 13.86 0.91
N THR A 42 0.41 15.19 0.98
CA THR A 42 0.53 16.05 -0.22
C THR A 42 1.85 15.84 -0.94
N ALA A 43 2.98 15.86 -0.21
CA ALA A 43 4.30 15.63 -0.80
C ALA A 43 4.42 14.22 -1.40
N PHE A 44 3.82 13.23 -0.74
CA PHE A 44 3.76 11.87 -1.26
C PHE A 44 2.95 11.79 -2.57
N ILE A 45 1.78 12.43 -2.62
CA ILE A 45 0.94 12.49 -3.83
C ILE A 45 1.69 13.18 -4.97
N GLU A 46 2.37 14.29 -4.71
CA GLU A 46 3.16 15.00 -5.72
C GLU A 46 4.30 14.12 -6.27
N ALA A 47 5.09 13.51 -5.39
CA ALA A 47 6.19 12.62 -5.80
C ALA A 47 5.67 11.40 -6.57
N LEU A 48 4.55 10.81 -6.12
CA LEU A 48 3.93 9.67 -6.80
C LEU A 48 3.37 10.07 -8.17
N THR A 49 2.78 11.26 -8.28
CA THR A 49 2.30 11.83 -9.55
C THR A 49 3.46 11.93 -10.53
N THR A 50 4.57 12.55 -10.11
CA THR A 50 5.78 12.67 -10.93
C THR A 50 6.30 11.30 -11.35
N ALA A 51 6.34 10.32 -10.45
CA ALA A 51 6.83 8.99 -10.75
C ALA A 51 5.92 8.23 -11.74
N VAL A 52 4.60 8.34 -11.62
CA VAL A 52 3.65 7.70 -12.56
C VAL A 52 3.72 8.32 -13.94
N LEU A 53 3.80 9.66 -14.03
CA LEU A 53 3.85 10.38 -15.31
C LEU A 53 5.19 10.20 -16.04
N ASN A 54 6.30 10.04 -15.31
CA ASN A 54 7.63 9.81 -15.89
C ASN A 54 7.98 8.32 -16.10
N ALA A 55 7.09 7.41 -15.70
CA ALA A 55 7.31 5.98 -15.91
C ALA A 55 7.35 5.68 -17.43
N PRO A 56 8.23 4.75 -17.88
CA PRO A 56 8.36 4.45 -19.31
C PRO A 56 7.03 4.12 -19.98
N GLU A 57 6.80 4.67 -21.19
CA GLU A 57 5.54 4.51 -21.93
C GLU A 57 5.23 3.04 -22.25
N ALA A 58 6.26 2.21 -22.42
CA ALA A 58 6.12 0.78 -22.71
C ALA A 58 5.58 -0.03 -21.52
N LEU A 59 5.57 0.52 -20.30
CA LEU A 59 5.05 -0.19 -19.13
C LEU A 59 3.52 -0.25 -19.15
N GLY A 60 2.99 -1.44 -18.87
CA GLY A 60 1.57 -1.60 -18.56
C GLY A 60 1.18 -0.92 -17.24
N PRO A 61 -0.12 -0.88 -16.91
CA PRO A 61 -0.62 -0.19 -15.71
C PRO A 61 -0.02 -0.74 -14.41
N TRP A 62 0.11 -2.06 -14.32
CA TRP A 62 0.64 -2.74 -13.13
C TRP A 62 2.13 -2.44 -12.93
N ASP A 63 2.93 -2.56 -13.98
CA ASP A 63 4.37 -2.30 -13.93
C ASP A 63 4.67 -0.81 -13.72
N THR A 64 3.78 0.08 -14.19
CA THR A 64 3.81 1.51 -13.89
C THR A 64 3.66 1.78 -12.40
N LEU A 65 2.68 1.15 -11.74
CA LEU A 65 2.48 1.30 -10.30
C LEU A 65 3.67 0.76 -9.52
N PHE A 66 4.18 -0.42 -9.90
CA PHE A 66 5.38 -1.00 -9.31
C PHE A 66 6.59 -0.05 -9.42
N PHE A 67 6.85 0.48 -10.62
CA PHE A 67 7.90 1.45 -10.88
C PHE A 67 7.74 2.71 -10.00
N ALA A 68 6.53 3.28 -9.97
CA ALA A 68 6.26 4.51 -9.25
C ALA A 68 6.45 4.32 -7.73
N PHE A 69 5.91 3.24 -7.16
CA PHE A 69 6.08 2.93 -5.74
C PHE A 69 7.53 2.66 -5.35
N ASN A 70 8.28 1.95 -6.18
CA ASN A 70 9.71 1.73 -5.94
C ASN A 70 10.52 3.04 -6.07
N THR A 71 10.07 4.00 -6.87
CA THR A 71 10.69 5.34 -7.00
C THR A 71 10.50 6.16 -5.72
N VAL A 72 9.29 6.16 -5.15
CA VAL A 72 8.97 6.94 -3.95
C VAL A 72 9.26 6.20 -2.62
N LYS A 73 9.82 4.98 -2.66
CA LYS A 73 10.02 4.15 -1.46
C LYS A 73 10.88 4.82 -0.38
N HIS A 74 11.81 5.69 -0.77
CA HIS A 74 12.68 6.42 0.16
C HIS A 74 11.87 7.25 1.17
N MET A 75 10.73 7.81 0.75
CA MET A 75 9.84 8.57 1.64
C MET A 75 9.27 7.71 2.78
N PHE A 76 9.02 6.41 2.52
CA PHE A 76 8.60 5.48 3.57
C PHE A 76 9.75 5.11 4.51
N VAL A 77 10.96 4.94 3.97
CA VAL A 77 12.17 4.64 4.74
C VAL A 77 12.51 5.78 5.69
N GLU A 78 12.53 7.00 5.18
CA GLU A 78 12.80 8.22 5.95
C GLU A 78 11.72 8.46 7.02
N ASN A 79 10.46 8.15 6.70
CA ASN A 79 9.33 8.36 7.60
C ASN A 79 9.00 7.13 8.49
N ARG A 80 9.82 6.07 8.45
CA ARG A 80 9.59 4.83 9.23
C ARG A 80 9.43 5.07 10.73
N PRO A 81 10.29 5.87 11.40
CA PRO A 81 10.19 6.07 12.84
C PRO A 81 8.87 6.69 13.29
N PHE A 82 8.13 7.33 12.38
CA PHE A 82 6.83 7.94 12.65
C PHE A 82 5.66 7.06 12.20
N THR A 83 5.77 6.40 11.04
CA THR A 83 4.69 5.62 10.41
C THR A 83 4.47 4.25 11.06
N GLU A 84 5.54 3.55 11.46
CA GLU A 84 5.44 2.23 12.09
C GLU A 84 4.75 2.28 13.47
N PRO A 85 5.09 3.20 14.41
CA PRO A 85 4.31 3.42 15.63
C PRO A 85 2.85 3.77 15.39
N ARG A 86 2.61 4.62 14.39
CA ARG A 86 1.29 5.18 14.09
C ARG A 86 0.28 4.09 13.73
N GLN A 87 0.71 2.99 13.09
CA GLN A 87 -0.21 1.91 12.73
C GLN A 87 -0.92 1.30 13.94
N HIS A 88 -0.18 1.05 15.03
CA HIS A 88 -0.74 0.52 16.27
C HIS A 88 -1.75 1.49 16.89
N VAL A 89 -1.44 2.78 16.82
CA VAL A 89 -2.30 3.85 17.34
C VAL A 89 -3.60 3.94 16.54
N ILE A 90 -3.52 3.90 15.21
CA ILE A 90 -4.71 3.88 14.34
C ILE A 90 -5.55 2.63 14.61
N ALA A 91 -4.93 1.46 14.74
CA ALA A 91 -5.63 0.21 15.00
C ALA A 91 -6.41 0.23 16.32
N SER A 92 -5.97 0.99 17.32
CA SER A 92 -6.62 1.08 18.64
C SER A 92 -7.85 2.00 18.72
N SER A 93 -8.17 2.81 17.69
CA SER A 93 -9.26 3.80 17.75
C SER A 93 -10.13 3.76 16.48
N PRO A 94 -11.44 3.42 16.58
CA PRO A 94 -12.35 3.40 15.43
C PRO A 94 -12.38 4.74 14.65
N ALA A 95 -12.36 5.88 15.35
CA ALA A 95 -12.35 7.19 14.72
C ALA A 95 -11.08 7.43 13.88
N LEU A 96 -9.93 6.89 14.30
CA LEU A 96 -8.69 6.94 13.52
C LEU A 96 -8.73 5.98 12.33
N GLN A 97 -9.34 4.81 12.48
CA GLN A 97 -9.55 3.87 11.37
C GLN A 97 -10.43 4.47 10.27
N GLU A 98 -11.55 5.10 10.64
CA GLU A 98 -12.44 5.82 9.71
C GLU A 98 -11.68 6.92 8.96
N ARG A 99 -10.87 7.70 9.69
CA ARG A 99 -10.06 8.76 9.09
C ARG A 99 -9.00 8.20 8.14
N ALA A 100 -8.31 7.14 8.54
CA ALA A 100 -7.32 6.46 7.70
C ALA A 100 -7.94 5.89 6.43
N ALA A 101 -9.13 5.27 6.52
CA ALA A 101 -9.86 4.78 5.36
C ALA A 101 -10.24 5.92 4.38
N ALA A 102 -10.70 7.06 4.91
CA ALA A 102 -11.00 8.23 4.09
C ALA A 102 -9.76 8.76 3.35
N LYS A 103 -8.60 8.78 4.02
CA LYS A 103 -7.31 9.19 3.43
C LYS A 103 -6.83 8.21 2.35
N THR A 104 -6.88 6.89 2.63
CA THR A 104 -6.57 5.86 1.64
C THR A 104 -7.45 5.98 0.40
N ARG A 105 -8.75 6.25 0.57
CA ARG A 105 -9.66 6.47 -0.56
C ARG A 105 -9.27 7.69 -1.41
N ALA A 106 -8.83 8.78 -0.77
CA ALA A 106 -8.34 9.96 -1.50
C ALA A 106 -7.06 9.66 -2.30
N LEU A 107 -6.12 8.88 -1.72
CA LEU A 107 -4.92 8.43 -2.44
C LEU A 107 -5.26 7.55 -3.64
N ILE A 108 -6.19 6.60 -3.48
CA ILE A 108 -6.65 5.75 -4.58
C ILE A 108 -7.24 6.61 -5.71
N ALA A 109 -8.06 7.61 -5.40
CA ALA A 109 -8.63 8.50 -6.41
C ALA A 109 -7.56 9.36 -7.12
N ALA A 110 -6.50 9.76 -6.41
CA ALA A 110 -5.36 10.45 -7.01
C ALA A 110 -4.62 9.53 -7.99
N VAL A 111 -4.30 8.30 -7.58
CA VAL A 111 -3.63 7.31 -8.45
C VAL A 111 -4.49 6.95 -9.67
N GLU A 112 -5.80 6.80 -9.48
CA GLU A 112 -6.75 6.63 -10.58
C GLU A 112 -6.63 7.76 -11.60
N SER A 113 -6.63 9.01 -11.14
CA SER A 113 -6.51 10.18 -12.02
C SER A 113 -5.19 10.17 -12.81
N MET A 114 -4.09 9.76 -12.17
CA MET A 114 -2.78 9.62 -12.82
C MET A 114 -2.78 8.53 -13.90
N LEU A 115 -3.43 7.39 -13.64
CA LEU A 115 -3.54 6.30 -14.61
C LEU A 115 -4.48 6.66 -15.77
N CYS A 116 -5.56 7.39 -15.52
CA CYS A 116 -6.40 7.96 -16.57
C CYS A 116 -5.61 8.91 -17.48
N ALA A 117 -4.72 9.73 -16.91
CA ALA A 117 -3.82 10.60 -17.70
C ALA A 117 -2.85 9.80 -18.59
N ARG A 118 -2.61 8.53 -18.28
CA ARG A 118 -1.85 7.58 -19.11
C ARG A 118 -2.71 6.78 -20.10
N GLY A 119 -3.97 7.14 -20.28
CA GLY A 119 -4.85 6.59 -21.30
C GLY A 119 -5.70 5.39 -20.84
N LEU A 120 -5.72 5.05 -19.55
CA LEU A 120 -6.64 4.05 -19.04
C LEU A 120 -8.07 4.58 -18.99
N THR A 121 -9.04 3.69 -19.20
CA THR A 121 -10.44 4.01 -18.88
C THR A 121 -10.62 4.13 -17.36
N VAL A 122 -11.59 4.93 -16.92
CA VAL A 122 -11.89 5.14 -15.50
C VAL A 122 -12.07 3.81 -14.73
N PRO A 123 -12.84 2.80 -15.20
CA PRO A 123 -12.98 1.53 -14.48
C PRO A 123 -11.66 0.76 -14.35
N GLN A 124 -10.82 0.76 -15.39
CA GLN A 124 -9.52 0.09 -15.37
C GLN A 124 -8.54 0.80 -14.42
N ALA A 125 -8.49 2.14 -14.49
CA ALA A 125 -7.64 2.97 -13.63
C ALA A 125 -8.04 2.82 -12.16
N ASN A 126 -9.33 2.83 -11.86
CA ASN A 126 -9.85 2.68 -10.51
C ASN A 126 -9.50 1.30 -9.92
N LEU A 127 -9.71 0.21 -10.67
CA LEU A 127 -9.35 -1.14 -10.23
C LEU A 127 -7.84 -1.28 -10.01
N ALA A 128 -7.03 -0.81 -10.96
CA ALA A 128 -5.57 -0.85 -10.86
C ALA A 128 -5.06 -0.05 -9.65
N ALA A 129 -5.61 1.15 -9.41
CA ALA A 129 -5.26 1.98 -8.26
C ALA A 129 -5.58 1.30 -6.93
N GLN A 130 -6.77 0.69 -6.79
CA GLN A 130 -7.16 -0.06 -5.60
C GLN A 130 -6.22 -1.24 -5.35
N MET A 131 -5.96 -2.06 -6.37
CA MET A 131 -5.09 -3.23 -6.27
C MET A 131 -3.64 -2.82 -5.95
N GLY A 132 -3.12 -1.78 -6.62
CA GLY A 132 -1.77 -1.28 -6.40
C GLY A 132 -1.58 -0.75 -4.99
N MET A 133 -2.51 0.07 -4.50
CA MET A 133 -2.45 0.61 -3.13
C MET A 133 -2.57 -0.48 -2.06
N ALA A 134 -3.42 -1.49 -2.28
CA ALA A 134 -3.52 -2.64 -1.38
C ALA A 134 -2.20 -3.45 -1.36
N THR A 135 -1.60 -3.67 -2.53
CA THR A 135 -0.35 -4.42 -2.68
C THR A 135 0.83 -3.68 -2.03
N LEU A 136 0.92 -2.36 -2.22
CA LEU A 136 1.91 -1.53 -1.54
C LEU A 136 1.74 -1.60 -0.02
N SER A 137 0.50 -1.48 0.47
CA SER A 137 0.20 -1.54 1.90
C SER A 137 0.61 -2.88 2.51
N HIS A 138 0.38 -3.98 1.78
CA HIS A 138 0.84 -5.32 2.17
C HIS A 138 2.37 -5.40 2.28
N GLY A 139 3.10 -4.92 1.28
CA GLY A 139 4.57 -4.88 1.30
C GLY A 139 5.14 -4.01 2.43
N VAL A 140 4.56 -2.84 2.67
CA VAL A 140 4.96 -1.94 3.77
C VAL A 140 4.69 -2.58 5.13
N ALA A 141 3.55 -3.25 5.31
CA ALA A 141 3.23 -3.96 6.55
C ALA A 141 4.20 -5.13 6.80
N ALA A 142 4.54 -5.91 5.77
CA ALA A 142 5.52 -6.97 5.85
C ALA A 142 6.90 -6.44 6.27
N TRP A 143 7.31 -5.30 5.71
CA TRP A 143 8.57 -4.63 6.07
C TRP A 143 8.62 -4.08 7.49
N PHE A 144 7.49 -3.60 8.02
CA PHE A 144 7.41 -3.21 9.42
C PHE A 144 7.57 -4.42 10.36
N ASN A 145 7.00 -5.56 10.00
CA ASN A 145 7.11 -6.80 10.79
C ASN A 145 8.50 -7.44 10.68
N ASP A 146 9.13 -7.34 9.51
CA ASP A 146 10.45 -7.91 9.22
C ASP A 146 11.35 -6.90 8.48
N GLY A 147 12.17 -6.20 9.25
CA GLY A 147 13.17 -5.27 8.74
C GLY A 147 14.48 -5.92 8.28
N SER A 148 14.56 -7.26 8.20
CA SER A 148 15.79 -7.95 7.80
C SER A 148 16.17 -7.71 6.33
N ILE A 149 15.19 -7.43 5.48
CA ILE A 149 15.36 -7.04 4.08
C ILE A 149 14.80 -5.64 3.85
N ASP A 150 15.25 -4.98 2.77
CA ASP A 150 14.83 -3.62 2.46
C ASP A 150 13.37 -3.55 1.98
N LEU A 151 12.76 -2.37 2.08
CA LEU A 151 11.38 -2.14 1.65
C LEU A 151 11.15 -2.42 0.16
N GLY A 152 12.13 -2.16 -0.69
CA GLY A 152 12.05 -2.48 -2.11
C GLY A 152 11.89 -3.98 -2.36
N GLU A 153 12.63 -4.81 -1.62
CA GLU A 153 12.45 -6.27 -1.70
C GLU A 153 11.05 -6.70 -1.25
N HIS A 154 10.50 -6.11 -0.20
CA HIS A 154 9.12 -6.38 0.22
C HIS A 154 8.09 -5.93 -0.83
N ILE A 155 8.29 -4.78 -1.48
CA ILE A 155 7.42 -4.32 -2.58
C ILE A 155 7.50 -5.30 -3.76
N VAL A 156 8.70 -5.78 -4.13
CA VAL A 156 8.89 -6.81 -5.17
C VAL A 156 8.09 -8.07 -4.85
N LYS A 157 8.24 -8.60 -3.62
CA LYS A 157 7.53 -9.80 -3.18
C LYS A 157 6.01 -9.63 -3.24
N ALA A 158 5.50 -8.52 -2.70
CA ALA A 158 4.06 -8.24 -2.71
C ALA A 158 3.47 -8.16 -4.14
N PHE A 159 4.17 -7.49 -5.05
CA PHE A 159 3.73 -7.38 -6.46
C PHE A 159 3.79 -8.72 -7.20
N GLN A 160 4.76 -9.58 -6.88
CA GLN A 160 4.82 -10.92 -7.43
C GLN A 160 3.70 -11.80 -6.88
N GLU A 161 3.43 -11.77 -5.57
CA GLU A 161 2.32 -12.50 -4.94
C GLU A 161 0.96 -12.12 -5.55
N ALA A 162 0.71 -10.82 -5.75
CA ALA A 162 -0.52 -10.35 -6.40
C ALA A 162 -0.66 -10.85 -7.84
N ARG A 163 0.45 -10.92 -8.59
CA ARG A 163 0.49 -11.46 -9.96
C ARG A 163 0.23 -12.98 -9.96
N ASP A 164 0.81 -13.71 -9.01
CA ASP A 164 0.62 -15.15 -8.90
C ASP A 164 -0.84 -15.48 -8.53
N LEU A 165 -1.44 -14.74 -7.58
CA LEU A 165 -2.85 -14.91 -7.19
C LEU A 165 -3.83 -14.64 -8.34
N SER A 166 -3.55 -13.64 -9.19
CA SER A 166 -4.41 -13.30 -10.34
C SER A 166 -4.26 -14.25 -11.53
N SER A 167 -3.11 -14.93 -11.65
CA SER A 167 -2.81 -15.91 -12.70
C SER A 167 -3.09 -17.37 -12.29
N ALA A 168 -3.37 -17.63 -11.01
CA ALA A 168 -3.55 -18.96 -10.40
C ALA A 168 -4.69 -19.83 -10.96
N LYS A 169 -5.37 -19.43 -12.04
CA LYS A 169 -6.28 -20.28 -12.81
C LYS A 169 -5.60 -21.47 -13.51
N THR A 170 -4.26 -21.59 -13.47
CA THR A 170 -3.53 -22.72 -14.08
C THR A 170 -3.18 -23.84 -13.08
N ALA A 171 -2.86 -23.55 -11.82
CA ALA A 171 -2.35 -24.56 -10.88
C ALA A 171 -3.44 -25.53 -10.38
N ILE A 172 -4.62 -25.02 -10.00
CA ILE A 172 -5.70 -25.86 -9.43
C ILE A 172 -6.41 -26.68 -10.53
N ALA A 173 -6.40 -26.21 -11.78
CA ALA A 173 -6.97 -26.93 -12.92
C ALA A 173 -6.05 -28.07 -13.41
N GLU A 174 -4.72 -27.88 -13.39
CA GLU A 174 -3.76 -28.89 -13.81
C GLU A 174 -3.63 -30.06 -12.81
N GLU A 175 -3.76 -29.80 -11.51
CA GLU A 175 -3.72 -30.84 -10.48
C GLU A 175 -4.96 -31.74 -10.53
N LYS A 176 -6.16 -31.16 -10.71
CA LYS A 176 -7.40 -31.93 -10.93
C LYS A 176 -7.38 -32.74 -12.23
N LEU A 177 -6.71 -32.27 -13.28
CA LEU A 177 -6.61 -33.01 -14.55
C LEU A 177 -5.63 -34.18 -14.47
N LYS A 178 -4.57 -34.09 -13.64
CA LYS A 178 -3.62 -35.19 -13.39
C LYS A 178 -4.24 -36.30 -12.54
N GLU A 179 -5.08 -35.98 -11.56
CA GLU A 179 -5.78 -36.97 -10.74
C GLU A 179 -6.92 -37.70 -11.47
N SER A 180 -7.45 -37.11 -12.56
CA SER A 180 -8.61 -37.64 -13.29
C SER A 180 -8.26 -38.62 -14.42
N LYS A 181 -6.98 -38.88 -14.72
CA LYS A 181 -6.58 -39.71 -15.87
C LYS A 181 -6.53 -41.20 -15.45
N PRO A 182 -7.42 -42.09 -15.95
CA PRO A 182 -7.39 -43.49 -15.54
C PRO A 182 -6.15 -44.18 -16.12
N LEU A 183 -5.51 -45.02 -15.29
CA LEU A 183 -4.48 -45.98 -15.68
C LEU A 183 -5.04 -46.93 -16.76
N ARG A 184 -4.94 -46.55 -18.03
CA ARG A 184 -5.19 -47.43 -19.16
C ARG A 184 -4.04 -48.45 -19.21
N LYS A 185 -4.18 -49.56 -18.47
CA LYS A 185 -3.34 -50.74 -18.65
C LYS A 185 -3.63 -51.33 -20.03
N SER A 186 -2.90 -50.87 -21.04
CA SER A 186 -2.72 -51.61 -22.28
C SER A 186 -1.79 -52.79 -21.99
N ARG A 187 -2.32 -54.01 -22.07
CA ARG A 187 -1.48 -55.18 -22.34
C ARG A 187 -2.12 -55.96 -23.49
N THR A 188 -1.63 -55.64 -24.67
CA THR A 188 -1.89 -56.31 -25.94
C THR A 188 -1.09 -57.61 -25.98
N THR A 189 -1.78 -58.72 -26.28
CA THR A 189 -1.36 -59.97 -26.95
C THR A 189 -0.08 -60.69 -26.49
N LEU A 190 -0.18 -62.00 -26.23
CA LEU A 190 0.48 -63.00 -27.07
C LEU A 190 -0.06 -64.42 -26.79
N SER A 191 -0.45 -65.07 -27.90
CA SER A 191 -0.65 -66.50 -28.17
C SER A 191 -1.87 -67.23 -27.62
#